data_AF-A0A9N9WKL0-F1
#
_entry.id   AF-A0A9N9WKL0-F1
#
_cell.length_a   1.000
_cell.length_b   1.000
_cell.length_c   1.000
_cell.angle_alpha   90.00
_cell.angle_beta   90.00
_cell.angle_gamma   90.00
#
_symmetry.space_group_name_H-M   'P 1'
#
loop_
_entity.id
_entity.type
_entity.pdbx_description
1 polymer ?
#
loop_
_entity_poly.entity_id
_entity_poly.type
_entity_poly.pdbx_seq_one_letter_code
_entity_poly.pdbx_strand_id
1 'polypeptide(L)'
;MEAKVKMNDEALALCKVLQGQIYLEHLNDLDATEKIIEHLEGTLEDADGVTPVHGRFYKLASEYYRVRGPIGRYYRCALRYVGCREGGAALPPADRRDLALRLALAALRAPDVYDLGELVSRASPTSSTCLV
;
A
#
# COMPACT_ATOMS: atom_id res chain seq x y z
N MET A 1 -12.75 -28.36 3.25
CA MET A 1 -13.41 -28.05 1.96
C MET A 1 -13.77 -26.55 1.86
N GLU A 2 -13.04 -25.65 2.51
CA GLU A 2 -13.40 -24.21 2.60
C GLU A 2 -12.53 -23.27 1.74
N ALA A 3 -11.65 -23.82 0.90
CA ALA A 3 -10.74 -23.02 0.07
C ALA A 3 -11.33 -22.59 -1.29
N LYS A 4 -12.50 -23.11 -1.68
CA LYS A 4 -13.08 -22.88 -3.01
C LYS A 4 -14.07 -21.70 -3.07
N VAL A 5 -14.58 -21.24 -1.93
CA VAL A 5 -15.56 -20.13 -1.88
C VAL A 5 -14.87 -18.77 -1.77
N LYS A 6 -13.77 -18.66 -0.99
CA LYS A 6 -13.02 -17.39 -0.81
C LYS A 6 -12.32 -16.87 -2.07
N MET A 7 -12.01 -17.75 -3.04
CA MET A 7 -11.39 -17.36 -4.31
C MET A 7 -12.27 -16.41 -5.14
N ASN A 8 -13.59 -16.44 -4.98
CA ASN A 8 -14.47 -15.58 -5.76
C ASN A 8 -14.43 -14.13 -5.25
N ASP A 9 -14.40 -13.95 -3.93
CA ASP A 9 -14.35 -12.61 -3.31
C ASP A 9 -12.98 -11.96 -3.50
N GLU A 10 -11.90 -12.72 -3.36
CA GLU A 10 -10.55 -12.24 -3.65
C GLU A 10 -10.36 -11.88 -5.13
N ALA A 11 -10.91 -12.68 -6.05
CA ALA A 11 -10.87 -12.37 -7.48
C ALA A 11 -11.68 -11.12 -7.81
N LEU A 12 -12.86 -10.95 -7.20
CA LEU A 12 -13.68 -9.74 -7.33
C LEU A 12 -12.93 -8.50 -6.80
N ALA A 13 -12.26 -8.61 -5.66
CA ALA A 13 -11.44 -7.54 -5.11
C ALA A 13 -10.28 -7.17 -6.05
N LEU A 14 -9.59 -8.16 -6.63
CA LEU A 14 -8.53 -7.93 -7.61
C LEU A 14 -9.03 -7.22 -8.88
N CYS A 15 -10.19 -7.64 -9.40
CA CYS A 15 -10.81 -6.99 -10.56
C CYS A 15 -11.15 -5.52 -10.27
N LYS A 16 -11.69 -5.22 -9.08
CA LYS A 16 -11.98 -3.85 -8.65
C LYS A 16 -10.72 -3.01 -8.47
N VAL A 17 -9.63 -3.59 -7.94
CA VAL A 17 -8.32 -2.91 -7.87
C VAL A 17 -7.81 -2.54 -9.27
N LEU A 18 -7.88 -3.48 -10.22
CA LEU A 18 -7.48 -3.22 -11.61
C LEU A 18 -8.38 -2.14 -12.25
N GLN A 19 -9.68 -2.19 -11.97
CA GLN A 19 -10.62 -1.18 -12.43
C GLN A 19 -10.25 0.21 -11.89
N GLY A 20 -9.92 0.32 -10.59
CA GLY A 20 -9.45 1.57 -9.98
C GLY A 20 -8.12 2.07 -10.58
N GLN A 21 -7.20 1.18 -10.93
CA GLN A 21 -5.97 1.55 -11.62
C GLN A 21 -6.25 2.16 -13.00
N ILE A 22 -7.18 1.59 -13.76
CA ILE A 22 -7.58 2.12 -15.06
C ILE A 22 -8.25 3.49 -14.91
N TYR A 23 -9.13 3.67 -13.91
CA TYR A 23 -9.76 4.97 -13.65
C TYR A 23 -8.75 6.05 -13.30
N LEU A 24 -7.72 5.70 -12.51
CA LEU A 24 -6.68 6.63 -12.10
C LEU A 24 -5.69 6.96 -13.22
N GLU A 25 -5.23 5.97 -13.98
CA GLU A 25 -4.19 6.16 -15.01
C GLU A 25 -4.75 6.66 -16.36
N HIS A 26 -5.92 6.18 -16.77
CA HIS A 26 -6.45 6.45 -18.12
C HIS A 26 -7.59 7.46 -18.15
N LEU A 27 -8.43 7.50 -17.11
CA LEU A 27 -9.63 8.35 -17.07
C LEU A 27 -9.45 9.58 -16.18
N ASN A 28 -8.41 9.59 -15.34
CA ASN A 28 -8.15 10.60 -14.31
C ASN A 28 -9.40 10.90 -13.45
N ASP A 29 -10.26 9.90 -13.26
CA ASP A 29 -11.51 10.01 -12.51
C ASP A 29 -11.24 9.66 -11.05
N LEU A 30 -10.96 10.70 -10.28
CA LEU A 30 -10.57 10.58 -8.89
C LEU A 30 -11.77 10.24 -7.99
N ASP A 31 -12.95 10.77 -8.28
CA ASP A 31 -14.17 10.52 -7.50
C ASP A 31 -14.65 9.06 -7.66
N ALA A 32 -14.55 8.48 -8.86
CA ALA A 32 -14.82 7.07 -9.07
C ALA A 32 -13.79 6.18 -8.37
N THR A 33 -12.51 6.56 -8.42
CA THR A 33 -11.42 5.80 -7.78
C THR A 33 -11.56 5.78 -6.26
N GLU A 34 -11.98 6.89 -5.65
CA GLU A 34 -12.22 7.00 -4.20
C GLU A 34 -13.29 6.01 -3.73
N LYS A 35 -14.43 5.95 -4.42
CA LYS A 35 -15.51 5.00 -4.10
C LYS A 35 -15.06 3.54 -4.19
N ILE A 36 -14.20 3.23 -5.18
CA ILE A 36 -13.62 1.89 -5.32
C ILE A 36 -12.69 1.59 -4.15
N ILE A 37 -11.87 2.56 -3.73
CA ILE A 37 -10.96 2.40 -2.59
C ILE A 37 -11.74 2.16 -1.29
N GLU A 38 -12.77 2.95 -1.00
CA GLU A 38 -13.61 2.78 0.20
C GLU A 38 -14.29 1.41 0.23
N HIS A 39 -14.84 0.99 -0.92
CA HIS A 39 -15.48 -0.31 -1.03
C HIS A 39 -14.51 -1.48 -0.84
N LEU A 40 -13.30 -1.36 -1.38
CA LEU A 40 -12.24 -2.34 -1.21
C LEU A 40 -11.71 -2.35 0.23
N GLU A 41 -11.59 -1.20 0.88
CA GLU A 41 -11.17 -1.09 2.28
C GLU A 41 -12.13 -1.85 3.19
N GLY A 42 -13.44 -1.65 3.05
CA GLY A 42 -14.44 -2.43 3.82
C GLY A 42 -14.38 -3.93 3.54
N THR A 43 -14.23 -4.33 2.27
CA THR A 43 -14.12 -5.76 1.89
C THR A 43 -12.84 -6.40 2.46
N LEU A 44 -11.76 -5.63 2.58
CA LEU A 44 -10.47 -6.10 3.11
C LEU A 44 -10.44 -6.11 4.64
N GLU A 45 -11.17 -5.21 5.31
CA GLU A 45 -11.34 -5.24 6.77
C GLU A 45 -12.12 -6.47 7.24
N ASP A 46 -13.10 -6.92 6.46
CA ASP A 46 -13.84 -8.16 6.73
C ASP A 46 -13.02 -9.43 6.44
N ALA A 47 -11.92 -9.32 5.68
CA ALA A 47 -11.08 -10.45 5.31
C ALA A 47 -9.99 -10.70 6.37
N ASP A 48 -10.18 -11.73 7.20
CA ASP A 48 -9.13 -12.19 8.13
C ASP A 48 -7.90 -12.74 7.39
N GLY A 49 -6.87 -11.90 7.23
CA GLY A 49 -5.52 -12.29 6.81
C GLY A 49 -4.92 -11.42 5.70
N VAL A 50 -3.57 -11.36 5.67
CA VAL A 50 -2.83 -10.65 4.63
C VAL A 50 -2.78 -11.49 3.36
N THR A 51 -3.72 -11.25 2.47
CA THR A 51 -3.76 -11.84 1.12
C THR A 51 -2.93 -11.03 0.12
N PRO A 52 -2.46 -11.60 -1.00
CA PRO A 52 -1.72 -10.87 -2.03
C PRO A 52 -2.51 -9.70 -2.67
N VAL A 53 -3.83 -9.65 -2.46
CA VAL A 53 -4.71 -8.55 -2.88
C VAL A 53 -4.33 -7.24 -2.18
N HIS A 54 -3.95 -7.30 -0.90
CA HIS A 54 -3.58 -6.15 -0.09
C HIS A 54 -2.42 -5.36 -0.70
N GLY A 55 -1.41 -6.04 -1.23
CA GLY A 55 -0.28 -5.38 -1.88
C GLY A 55 -0.70 -4.54 -3.10
N ARG A 56 -1.64 -5.04 -3.91
CA ARG A 56 -2.15 -4.31 -5.08
C ARG A 56 -3.07 -3.16 -4.67
N PHE A 57 -3.91 -3.39 -3.66
CA PHE A 57 -4.77 -2.35 -3.08
C PHE A 57 -3.96 -1.19 -2.51
N TYR A 58 -2.96 -1.46 -1.66
CA TYR A 58 -2.13 -0.41 -1.06
C TYR A 58 -1.34 0.37 -2.12
N LYS A 59 -0.92 -0.29 -3.21
CA LYS A 59 -0.32 0.41 -4.36
C LYS A 59 -1.30 1.39 -4.99
N LEU A 60 -2.52 0.96 -5.33
CA LEU A 60 -3.56 1.84 -5.89
C LEU A 60 -3.88 3.00 -4.94
N ALA A 61 -4.11 2.71 -3.66
CA ALA A 61 -4.41 3.73 -2.66
C ALA A 61 -3.28 4.74 -2.52
N SER A 62 -2.01 4.30 -2.55
CA SER A 62 -0.86 5.21 -2.51
C SER A 62 -0.79 6.14 -3.73
N GLU A 63 -1.12 5.66 -4.93
CA GLU A 63 -1.16 6.52 -6.12
C GLU A 63 -2.32 7.52 -6.08
N TYR A 64 -3.49 7.09 -5.59
CA TYR A 64 -4.63 7.98 -5.38
C TYR A 64 -4.33 9.08 -4.37
N TYR A 65 -3.85 8.72 -3.17
CA TYR A 65 -3.56 9.68 -2.13
C TYR A 65 -2.39 10.60 -2.49
N ARG A 66 -1.51 10.19 -3.41
CA ARG A 66 -0.46 11.06 -3.96
C ARG A 66 -1.04 12.22 -4.78
N VAL A 67 -2.16 12.01 -5.47
CA VAL A 67 -2.77 13.01 -6.36
C VAL A 67 -3.77 13.90 -5.61
N ARG A 68 -4.65 13.31 -4.80
CA ARG A 68 -5.79 14.03 -4.19
C ARG A 68 -5.88 13.90 -2.66
N GLY A 69 -4.98 13.14 -2.03
CA GLY A 69 -5.10 12.73 -0.64
C GLY A 69 -4.27 13.54 0.36
N PRO A 70 -4.63 13.46 1.67
CA PRO A 70 -3.75 13.91 2.72
C PRO A 70 -2.48 13.03 2.78
N ILE A 71 -1.32 13.66 2.88
CA ILE A 71 0.00 13.00 2.91
C ILE A 71 0.09 11.94 4.02
N GLY A 72 -0.63 12.10 5.14
CA GLY A 72 -0.68 11.12 6.22
C GLY A 72 -1.28 9.76 5.81
N ARG A 73 -2.35 9.75 4.99
CA ARG A 73 -2.94 8.51 4.47
C ARG A 73 -2.02 7.87 3.43
N TYR A 74 -1.42 8.69 2.56
CA TYR A 74 -0.40 8.24 1.63
C TYR A 74 0.75 7.51 2.35
N TYR A 75 1.29 8.12 3.41
CA TYR A 75 2.39 7.56 4.19
C TYR A 75 2.03 6.20 4.80
N ARG A 76 0.86 6.08 5.45
CA ARG A 76 0.40 4.81 6.03
C ARG A 76 0.20 3.72 4.96
N CYS A 77 -0.45 4.04 3.84
CA CYS A 77 -0.64 3.08 2.75
C CYS A 77 0.69 2.63 2.15
N ALA A 78 1.62 3.55 1.94
CA ALA A 78 2.95 3.26 1.41
C ALA A 78 3.80 2.41 2.37
N LEU A 79 3.73 2.65 3.69
CA LEU A 79 4.38 1.78 4.69
C LEU A 79 3.80 0.36 4.67
N ARG A 80 2.47 0.22 4.64
CA ARG A 80 1.80 -1.09 4.55
C ARG A 80 2.17 -1.82 3.25
N TYR A 81 2.31 -1.10 2.14
CA TYR A 81 2.78 -1.66 0.87
C TYR A 81 4.20 -2.22 0.97
N VAL A 82 5.12 -1.50 1.60
CA VAL A 82 6.50 -1.98 1.85
C VAL A 82 6.49 -3.20 2.79
N GLY A 83 5.64 -3.17 3.82
CA GLY A 83 5.44 -4.30 4.75
C GLY A 83 4.98 -5.58 4.05
N CYS A 84 4.04 -5.47 3.10
CA CYS A 84 3.51 -6.61 2.34
C CYS A 84 4.53 -7.23 1.35
N ARG A 85 5.66 -6.57 1.08
CA ARG A 85 6.68 -7.03 0.10
C ARG A 85 8.01 -7.38 0.77
N GLU A 86 7.94 -8.12 1.89
CA GLU A 86 9.11 -8.55 2.69
C GLU A 86 10.01 -7.35 3.07
N GLY A 87 9.42 -6.24 3.51
CA GLY A 87 10.17 -5.03 3.84
C GLY A 87 10.81 -4.33 2.63
N GLY A 88 10.30 -4.58 1.42
CA GLY A 88 10.79 -3.99 0.18
C GLY A 88 11.90 -4.78 -0.51
N ALA A 89 12.23 -5.99 -0.04
CA ALA A 89 13.20 -6.87 -0.69
C ALA A 89 12.73 -7.36 -2.07
N ALA A 90 11.41 -7.50 -2.26
CA ALA A 90 10.82 -7.92 -3.53
C ALA A 90 10.66 -6.78 -4.56
N LEU A 91 11.13 -5.55 -4.26
CA LEU A 91 11.17 -4.44 -5.23
C LEU A 91 12.56 -4.29 -5.85
N PRO A 92 12.65 -3.83 -7.11
CA PRO A 92 13.90 -3.39 -7.70
C PRO A 92 14.59 -2.32 -6.82
N PRO A 93 15.92 -2.30 -6.76
CA PRO A 93 16.65 -1.35 -5.91
C PRO A 93 16.43 0.11 -6.30
N ALA A 94 16.12 0.40 -7.58
CA ALA A 94 15.76 1.74 -8.05
C ALA A 94 14.42 2.19 -7.47
N ASP A 95 13.36 1.42 -7.72
CA ASP A 95 12.01 1.71 -7.20
C ASP A 95 11.97 1.81 -5.67
N ARG A 96 12.78 0.99 -4.99
CA ARG A 96 12.92 1.05 -3.52
C ARG A 96 13.48 2.39 -3.06
N ARG A 97 14.49 2.94 -3.76
CA ARG A 97 15.06 4.25 -3.44
C ARG A 97 14.05 5.36 -3.71
N ASP A 98 13.35 5.32 -4.83
CA ASP A 98 12.34 6.33 -5.16
C ASP A 98 11.16 6.30 -4.18
N LEU A 99 10.74 5.11 -3.76
CA LEU A 99 9.70 4.97 -2.74
C LEU A 99 10.19 5.45 -1.37
N ALA A 100 11.40 5.09 -0.96
CA ALA A 100 11.99 5.54 0.31
C ALA A 100 12.17 7.06 0.34
N LEU A 101 12.59 7.67 -0.78
CA LEU A 101 12.71 9.12 -0.91
C LEU A 101 11.34 9.80 -0.77
N ARG A 102 10.31 9.29 -1.46
CA ARG A 102 8.94 9.80 -1.37
C ARG A 102 8.38 9.66 0.05
N LEU A 103 8.63 8.54 0.71
CA LEU A 103 8.24 8.32 2.11
C LEU A 103 8.95 9.27 3.06
N ALA A 104 10.26 9.49 2.90
CA ALA A 104 11.02 10.42 3.73
C ALA A 104 10.53 11.87 3.56
N LEU A 105 10.23 12.29 2.33
CA LEU A 105 9.65 13.61 2.05
C LEU A 105 8.22 13.74 2.62
N ALA A 106 7.42 12.68 2.51
CA ALA A 106 6.08 12.63 3.08
C ALA A 106 6.13 12.71 4.61
N ALA A 107 7.04 11.98 5.26
CA ALA A 107 7.24 12.03 6.72
C ALA A 107 7.66 13.42 7.19
N LEU A 108 8.51 14.12 6.44
CA LEU A 108 8.91 15.49 6.76
C LEU A 108 7.75 16.48 6.69
N ARG A 109 6.80 16.27 5.77
CA ARG A 109 5.66 17.18 5.54
C ARG A 109 4.39 16.78 6.29
N ALA A 110 4.32 15.56 6.80
CA ALA A 110 3.22 15.10 7.62
C ALA A 110 3.40 15.56 9.07
N PRO A 111 2.52 16.41 9.62
CA PRO A 111 2.59 16.84 11.02
C PRO A 111 2.32 15.70 12.02
N ASP A 112 1.88 14.54 11.53
CA ASP A 112 1.34 13.41 12.30
C ASP A 112 2.27 12.18 12.31
N VAL A 113 3.53 12.34 11.88
CA VAL A 113 4.50 11.24 11.78
C VAL A 113 5.78 11.61 12.53
N TYR A 114 5.83 11.26 13.82
CA TYR A 114 7.01 11.35 14.67
C TYR A 114 7.86 10.05 14.67
N ASP A 115 7.62 9.13 13.73
CA ASP A 115 8.29 7.82 13.63
C ASP A 115 9.41 7.78 12.57
N LEU A 116 10.29 8.79 12.56
CA LEU A 116 11.51 8.75 11.74
C LEU A 116 12.52 7.68 12.22
N GLY A 117 12.35 7.15 13.44
CA GLY A 117 13.24 6.14 14.03
C GLY A 117 13.12 4.74 13.40
N GLU A 118 11.91 4.32 13.00
CA GLU A 118 11.70 2.97 12.44
C GLU A 118 12.10 2.87 10.95
N LEU A 119 12.08 4.01 10.23
CA LEU A 119 12.49 4.07 8.83
C LEU A 119 14.01 3.89 8.66
N VAL A 120 14.81 4.32 9.65
CA VAL A 120 16.27 4.20 9.64
C VAL A 120 16.73 2.79 9.99
N SER A 121 16.08 2.12 10.95
CA SER A 121 16.46 0.76 11.36
C SER A 121 16.25 -0.27 10.26
N ARG A 122 15.20 -0.11 9.43
CA ARG A 122 14.89 -1.02 8.32
C ARG A 122 15.74 -0.81 7.05
N ALA A 123 16.42 0.33 6.94
CA ALA A 123 17.24 0.68 5.77
C ALA A 123 18.72 0.29 5.90
N SER A 124 19.15 -0.20 7.07
CA SER A 124 20.54 -0.64 7.27
C SER A 124 20.76 -2.06 6.72
N PRO A 125 21.76 -2.30 5.85
CA PRO A 125 22.10 -3.64 5.36
C PRO A 125 22.94 -4.45 6.36
N THR A 126 23.08 -3.98 7.60
CA THR A 126 23.98 -4.56 8.60
C THR A 126 23.21 -4.87 9.89
N SER A 127 22.28 -5.81 9.85
CA SER A 127 21.94 -6.59 11.03
C SER A 127 21.24 -7.89 10.63
N SER A 128 22.06 -8.91 10.37
CA SER A 128 21.71 -10.22 10.91
C SER A 128 21.60 -10.06 12.43
N THR A 129 20.49 -10.51 13.02
CA THR A 129 20.26 -10.83 14.46
C THR A 129 19.25 -9.93 15.19
N CYS A 130 18.40 -10.60 16.00
CA CYS A 130 17.33 -10.14 16.91
C CYS A 130 15.96 -9.97 16.22
N LEU A 131 15.01 -10.91 16.28
CA LEU A 131 14.55 -11.76 17.39
C LEU A 131 14.12 -10.88 18.58
N VAL A 132 12.89 -10.34 18.54
CA VAL A 132 11.66 -10.73 19.27
C VAL A 132 10.53 -9.85 18.75
#